data_AF-A0A1U7Z938-F1
#
_entry.id   AF-A0A1U7Z938-F1
#
_cell.length_a   1.000
_cell.length_b   1.000
_cell.length_c   1.000
_cell.angle_alpha   90.00
_cell.angle_beta   90.00
_cell.angle_gamma   90.00
#
_symmetry.space_group_name_H-M   'P 1'
#
loop_
_entity.id
_entity.type
_entity.pdbx_description
1 polymer ?
#
loop_
_entity_poly.entity_id
_entity_poly.type
_entity_poly.pdbx_seq_one_letter_code
_entity_poly.pdbx_strand_id
1 'polypeptide(L)'
;MMKQRHFLPDKPWFLAAVALAVVIATALVITTFTRNADTSLLCSLTGSYRKSTSVDADYFTTPTQLLAILHYATSRVVPQQSLAEIRVSFDVLKTASPCNFLVFGLGHDSLMWSAFNPTGTTLFLEEDPKWVHTVLKDAPYLQAHTVQYRTQLSQADELLRTYRSEPSCLPANAFLRGNDRCKLALTGLPDEVYNKEWDLIMIDAPRGYFAEAPGRMAAIFSVAVMARARVRPGVTHVFLHDIDRKVEKTFAEEFLCRKYLVNSVGRLWHFEIPPAAKVSDGSSTSDSRFC
;
A
#
# COMPACT_ATOMS: atom_id res chain seq x y z
N MET A 1 -43.48 -8.13 -82.50
CA MET A 1 -42.11 -7.64 -82.35
C MET A 1 -41.75 -7.67 -80.87
N MET A 2 -41.09 -8.72 -80.39
CA MET A 2 -40.46 -8.79 -79.05
C MET A 2 -39.33 -9.82 -79.13
N LYS A 3 -38.08 -9.35 -79.09
CA LYS A 3 -36.86 -10.18 -79.04
C LYS A 3 -36.68 -10.67 -77.60
N GLN A 4 -36.78 -11.97 -77.37
CA GLN A 4 -36.26 -12.58 -76.14
C GLN A 4 -34.73 -12.57 -76.19
N ARG A 5 -34.10 -11.87 -75.24
CA ARG A 5 -32.67 -11.96 -74.98
C ARG A 5 -32.45 -13.02 -73.91
N HIS A 6 -31.87 -14.16 -74.29
CA HIS A 6 -31.31 -15.10 -73.34
C HIS A 6 -30.02 -14.51 -72.77
N PHE A 7 -29.99 -14.30 -71.45
CA PHE A 7 -28.76 -14.01 -70.72
C PHE A 7 -28.01 -15.34 -70.54
N LEU A 8 -26.95 -15.54 -71.31
CA LEU A 8 -25.93 -16.55 -71.00
C LEU A 8 -24.98 -15.95 -69.96
N PRO A 9 -24.66 -16.65 -68.86
CA PRO A 9 -23.66 -16.19 -67.91
C PRO A 9 -22.29 -16.29 -68.57
N ASP A 10 -21.74 -15.14 -68.97
CA ASP A 10 -20.38 -15.05 -69.46
C ASP A 10 -19.41 -15.51 -68.38
N LYS A 11 -18.65 -16.56 -68.71
CA LYS A 11 -17.45 -17.07 -68.01
C LYS A 11 -17.70 -17.92 -66.74
N PRO A 12 -17.99 -19.23 -66.89
CA PRO A 12 -18.13 -20.18 -65.77
C PRO A 12 -16.86 -20.30 -64.90
N TRP A 13 -15.70 -19.90 -65.40
CA TRP A 13 -14.44 -19.90 -64.65
C TRP A 13 -14.43 -18.86 -63.51
N PHE A 14 -15.19 -17.77 -63.61
CA PHE A 14 -15.27 -16.77 -62.54
C PHE A 14 -16.00 -17.32 -61.31
N LEU A 15 -17.11 -18.06 -61.53
CA LEU A 15 -17.84 -18.70 -60.45
C LEU A 15 -17.00 -19.80 -59.79
N ALA A 16 -16.23 -20.56 -60.58
CA ALA A 16 -15.29 -21.55 -60.07
C ALA A 16 -14.15 -20.90 -59.25
N ALA A 17 -13.61 -19.76 -59.70
CA ALA A 17 -12.56 -19.04 -58.99
C ALA A 17 -13.05 -18.46 -57.65
N VAL A 18 -14.27 -17.93 -57.62
CA VAL A 18 -14.89 -17.42 -56.38
C VAL A 18 -15.16 -18.57 -55.40
N ALA A 19 -15.68 -19.70 -55.88
CA ALA A 19 -15.91 -20.87 -55.03
C ALA A 19 -14.60 -21.40 -54.43
N LEU A 20 -13.52 -21.47 -55.22
CA LEU A 20 -12.20 -21.90 -54.76
C LEU A 20 -11.63 -20.93 -53.71
N ALA A 21 -11.76 -19.62 -53.91
CA ALA A 21 -11.30 -18.61 -52.96
C ALA A 21 -12.03 -18.73 -51.61
N VAL A 22 -13.33 -19.01 -51.62
CA VAL A 22 -14.12 -19.24 -50.40
C VAL A 22 -13.65 -20.50 -49.66
N VAL A 23 -13.38 -21.60 -50.37
CA VAL A 23 -12.87 -22.85 -49.78
C VAL A 23 -11.47 -22.65 -49.16
N ILE A 24 -10.60 -21.88 -49.81
CA ILE A 24 -9.27 -21.58 -49.28
C ILE A 24 -9.38 -20.69 -48.03
N ALA A 25 -10.26 -19.69 -48.04
CA ALA A 25 -10.48 -18.81 -46.89
C ALA A 25 -11.07 -19.57 -45.69
N THR A 26 -12.03 -20.47 -45.91
CA THR A 26 -12.60 -21.29 -44.83
C THR A 26 -11.58 -22.30 -44.28
N ALA A 27 -10.77 -22.92 -45.14
CA ALA A 27 -9.68 -23.80 -44.70
C ALA A 27 -8.64 -23.04 -43.83
N LEU A 28 -8.26 -21.82 -44.24
CA LEU A 28 -7.33 -20.98 -43.48
C LEU A 28 -7.87 -20.63 -42.09
N VAL A 29 -9.14 -20.26 -41.99
CA VAL A 29 -9.80 -19.96 -40.70
C VAL A 29 -9.90 -21.20 -39.82
N ILE A 30 -10.19 -22.38 -40.37
CA ILE A 30 -10.22 -23.62 -39.59
C ILE A 30 -8.82 -23.96 -39.06
N THR A 31 -7.76 -23.80 -39.87
CA THR A 31 -6.38 -24.04 -39.42
C THR A 31 -5.89 -23.07 -38.34
N THR A 32 -6.36 -21.82 -38.31
CA THR A 32 -6.00 -20.89 -37.22
C THR A 32 -6.71 -21.24 -35.92
N PHE A 33 -7.95 -21.72 -35.97
CA PHE A 33 -8.68 -22.19 -34.79
C PHE A 33 -8.11 -23.51 -34.24
N THR A 34 -7.71 -24.47 -35.08
CA THR A 34 -7.12 -25.73 -34.58
C THR A 34 -5.71 -25.53 -34.02
N ARG A 35 -4.90 -24.64 -34.62
CA ARG A 35 -3.54 -24.35 -34.13
C ARG A 35 -3.52 -23.66 -32.75
N ASN A 36 -4.60 -22.97 -32.36
CA ASN A 36 -4.77 -22.40 -31.01
C ASN A 36 -5.28 -23.44 -29.99
N ALA A 37 -5.95 -24.51 -30.42
CA ALA A 37 -6.39 -25.59 -29.55
C ALA A 37 -5.22 -26.53 -29.19
N ASP A 38 -4.33 -26.82 -30.15
CA ASP A 38 -3.20 -27.73 -29.94
C ASP A 38 -2.09 -27.14 -29.06
N THR A 39 -1.95 -25.81 -28.97
CA THR A 39 -0.99 -25.15 -28.07
C THR A 39 -1.47 -25.05 -26.62
N SER A 40 -2.78 -25.21 -26.35
CA SER A 40 -3.34 -25.14 -25.00
C SER A 40 -3.48 -26.50 -24.31
N LEU A 41 -3.51 -27.60 -25.07
CA LEU A 41 -3.67 -28.96 -24.54
C LEU A 41 -2.34 -29.73 -24.32
N LEU A 42 -1.23 -29.30 -24.93
CA LEU A 42 0.05 -30.02 -24.85
C LEU A 42 1.00 -29.54 -23.73
N CYS A 43 0.70 -28.44 -23.04
CA CYS A 43 1.49 -28.02 -21.86
C CYS A 43 1.14 -28.77 -20.56
N SER A 44 0.07 -29.56 -20.56
CA SER A 44 -0.41 -30.22 -19.33
C SER A 44 0.04 -31.68 -19.15
N LEU A 45 0.83 -32.26 -20.06
CA LEU A 45 1.17 -33.69 -20.01
C LEU A 45 2.66 -34.06 -20.15
N THR A 46 3.59 -33.11 -20.13
CA THR A 46 5.04 -33.41 -20.07
C THR A 46 5.77 -32.57 -19.02
N GLY A 47 5.40 -32.78 -17.76
CA GLY A 47 6.16 -32.32 -16.59
C GLY A 47 6.70 -33.50 -15.80
N SER A 48 7.42 -34.43 -16.46
CA SER A 48 8.18 -35.45 -15.74
C SER A 48 9.32 -34.79 -14.96
N TYR A 49 9.29 -35.00 -13.65
CA TYR A 49 10.34 -34.82 -12.65
C TYR A 49 11.75 -34.52 -13.22
N ARG A 50 12.11 -33.24 -13.27
CA ARG A 50 13.51 -32.82 -13.08
C ARG A 50 13.64 -32.31 -11.66
N LYS A 51 14.30 -33.11 -10.82
CA LYS A 51 14.75 -32.72 -9.48
C LYS A 51 15.83 -31.65 -9.65
N SER A 52 15.41 -30.39 -9.76
CA SER A 52 16.29 -29.24 -9.56
C SER A 52 16.32 -28.98 -8.06
N THR A 53 17.46 -29.22 -7.43
CA THR A 53 17.79 -28.70 -6.11
C THR A 53 18.06 -27.21 -6.24
N SER A 54 17.00 -26.41 -6.40
CA SER A 54 16.98 -25.00 -6.01
C SER A 54 16.22 -24.92 -4.69
N VAL A 55 16.77 -24.19 -3.74
CA VAL A 55 16.07 -23.80 -2.51
C VAL A 55 14.97 -22.82 -2.92
N ASP A 56 13.91 -23.31 -3.52
CA ASP A 56 12.68 -22.54 -3.68
C ASP A 56 12.03 -22.52 -2.30
N ALA A 57 12.15 -21.38 -1.62
CA ALA A 57 11.27 -21.07 -0.52
C ALA A 57 9.85 -21.13 -1.10
N ASP A 58 9.11 -22.19 -0.78
CA ASP A 58 7.74 -22.39 -1.19
C ASP A 58 6.90 -21.19 -0.66
N TYR A 59 6.74 -20.16 -1.49
CA TYR A 59 5.82 -19.06 -1.25
C TYR A 59 4.41 -19.59 -1.47
N PHE A 60 3.90 -20.36 -0.51
CA PHE A 60 2.49 -20.75 -0.52
C PHE A 60 1.64 -19.48 -0.47
N THR A 61 0.79 -19.30 -1.49
CA THR A 61 -0.14 -18.18 -1.54
C THR A 61 -1.09 -18.25 -0.35
N THR A 62 -1.19 -17.15 0.39
CA THR A 62 -2.09 -17.08 1.55
C THR A 62 -3.54 -16.88 1.09
N PRO A 63 -4.56 -17.33 1.86
CA PRO A 63 -5.95 -17.04 1.56
C PRO A 63 -6.23 -15.55 1.36
N THR A 64 -5.59 -14.68 2.15
CA THR A 64 -5.69 -13.21 2.03
C THR A 64 -5.24 -12.71 0.66
N GLN A 65 -4.18 -13.29 0.07
CA GLN A 65 -3.72 -12.91 -1.26
C GLN A 65 -4.72 -13.29 -2.36
N LEU A 66 -5.31 -14.49 -2.28
CA LEU A 66 -6.36 -14.90 -3.22
C LEU A 66 -7.61 -14.02 -3.10
N LEU A 67 -8.00 -13.69 -1.86
CA LEU A 67 -9.11 -12.78 -1.58
C LEU A 67 -8.85 -11.38 -2.13
N ALA A 68 -7.62 -10.86 -1.97
CA ALA A 68 -7.24 -9.56 -2.54
C ALA A 68 -7.34 -9.57 -4.07
N ILE A 69 -6.81 -10.61 -4.74
CA ILE A 69 -6.91 -10.74 -6.19
C ILE A 69 -8.39 -10.74 -6.63
N LEU A 70 -9.22 -11.57 -6.01
CA LEU A 70 -10.65 -11.63 -6.35
C LEU A 70 -11.34 -10.28 -6.10
N HIS A 71 -11.07 -9.64 -4.97
CA HIS A 71 -11.66 -8.35 -4.60
C HIS A 71 -11.29 -7.26 -5.61
N TYR A 72 -10.00 -7.02 -5.85
CA TYR A 72 -9.57 -5.91 -6.71
C TYR A 72 -9.74 -6.19 -8.22
N ALA A 73 -9.84 -7.45 -8.63
CA ALA A 73 -10.19 -7.80 -10.01
C ALA A 73 -11.69 -7.60 -10.32
N THR A 74 -12.57 -7.60 -9.31
CA THR A 74 -14.03 -7.57 -9.51
C THR A 74 -14.72 -6.32 -8.93
N SER A 75 -14.08 -5.62 -8.00
CA SER A 75 -14.59 -4.40 -7.38
C SER A 75 -14.48 -3.20 -8.33
N ARG A 76 -15.46 -2.30 -8.27
CA ARG A 76 -15.40 -0.98 -8.89
C ARG A 76 -14.78 0.09 -7.98
N VAL A 77 -14.56 -0.27 -6.71
CA VAL A 77 -13.94 0.60 -5.71
C VAL A 77 -12.48 0.18 -5.54
N VAL A 78 -11.59 1.14 -5.72
CA VAL A 78 -10.13 0.95 -5.70
C VAL A 78 -9.50 1.82 -4.61
N PRO A 79 -8.26 1.51 -4.17
CA PRO A 79 -7.48 2.35 -3.27
C PRO A 79 -7.42 3.82 -3.68
N GLN A 80 -7.32 4.72 -2.70
CA GLN A 80 -7.10 6.15 -2.93
C GLN A 80 -5.73 6.44 -3.55
N GLN A 81 -4.71 5.67 -3.16
CA GLN A 81 -3.36 5.81 -3.67
C GLN A 81 -3.28 5.31 -5.11
N SER A 82 -2.55 6.04 -5.95
CA SER A 82 -2.26 5.64 -7.33
C SER A 82 -1.35 4.42 -7.37
N LEU A 83 -1.32 3.72 -8.52
CA LEU A 83 -0.40 2.59 -8.74
C LEU A 83 1.07 2.98 -8.47
N ALA A 84 1.47 4.19 -8.88
CA ALA A 84 2.84 4.66 -8.68
C ALA A 84 3.16 4.89 -7.20
N GLU A 85 2.22 5.44 -6.42
CA GLU A 85 2.35 5.61 -4.97
C GLU A 85 2.41 4.25 -4.26
N ILE A 86 1.48 3.35 -4.58
CA ILE A 86 1.41 2.00 -3.98
C ILE A 86 2.70 1.23 -4.23
N ARG A 87 3.29 1.38 -5.42
CA ARG A 87 4.53 0.68 -5.79
C ARG A 87 5.70 1.01 -4.88
N VAL A 88 5.77 2.24 -4.35
CA VAL A 88 6.84 2.64 -3.43
C VAL A 88 6.82 1.78 -2.16
N SER A 89 5.65 1.62 -1.52
CA SER A 89 5.51 0.77 -0.33
C SER A 89 5.61 -0.71 -0.66
N PHE A 90 5.08 -1.14 -1.81
CA PHE A 90 5.15 -2.52 -2.27
C PHE A 90 6.59 -3.01 -2.49
N ASP A 91 7.44 -2.18 -3.11
CA ASP A 91 8.84 -2.56 -3.39
C ASP A 91 9.63 -2.79 -2.09
N VAL A 92 9.32 -2.03 -1.02
CA VAL A 92 9.87 -2.27 0.32
C VAL A 92 9.30 -3.56 0.92
N LEU A 93 7.96 -3.73 0.93
CA LEU A 93 7.29 -4.92 1.46
C LEU A 93 7.79 -6.21 0.80
N LYS A 94 8.08 -6.20 -0.50
CA LYS A 94 8.62 -7.36 -1.23
C LYS A 94 9.92 -7.90 -0.64
N THR A 95 10.73 -7.03 -0.04
CA THR A 95 12.02 -7.40 0.55
C THR A 95 11.96 -7.58 2.07
N ALA A 96 11.05 -6.86 2.73
CA ALA A 96 10.92 -6.88 4.19
C ALA A 96 9.97 -7.97 4.71
N SER A 97 9.02 -8.44 3.89
CA SER A 97 7.99 -9.39 4.32
C SER A 97 8.56 -10.81 4.57
N PRO A 98 8.10 -11.51 5.63
CA PRO A 98 7.13 -11.07 6.64
C PRO A 98 7.71 -10.05 7.63
N CYS A 99 6.96 -8.97 7.89
CA CYS A 99 7.37 -7.91 8.80
C CYS A 99 6.23 -7.42 9.72
N ASN A 100 6.56 -6.53 10.66
CA ASN A 100 5.58 -5.75 11.40
C ASN A 100 5.23 -4.48 10.61
N PHE A 101 4.02 -4.40 10.06
CA PHE A 101 3.50 -3.27 9.30
C PHE A 101 2.33 -2.59 10.04
N LEU A 102 2.52 -1.33 10.44
CA LEU A 102 1.47 -0.51 11.04
C LEU A 102 0.88 0.44 10.00
N VAL A 103 -0.44 0.53 9.94
CA VAL A 103 -1.14 1.45 9.03
C VAL A 103 -2.06 2.33 9.85
N PHE A 104 -1.82 3.64 9.84
CA PHE A 104 -2.82 4.61 10.26
C PHE A 104 -3.77 4.81 9.08
N GLY A 105 -4.98 4.33 9.22
CA GLY A 105 -6.04 4.29 8.22
C GLY A 105 -6.58 2.89 8.04
N LEU A 106 -7.91 2.79 7.93
CA LEU A 106 -8.60 1.57 7.53
C LEU A 106 -9.49 1.91 6.34
N GLY A 107 -9.38 1.17 5.24
CA GLY A 107 -10.16 1.46 4.05
C GLY A 107 -10.05 0.41 2.96
N HIS A 108 -10.35 0.85 1.73
CA HIS A 108 -10.41 0.00 0.54
C HIS A 108 -9.06 -0.60 0.13
N ASP A 109 -7.96 -0.14 0.70
CA ASP A 109 -6.59 -0.60 0.48
C ASP A 109 -6.11 -1.59 1.56
N SER A 110 -6.83 -1.73 2.67
CA SER A 110 -6.42 -2.58 3.80
C SER A 110 -6.20 -4.04 3.42
N LEU A 111 -7.08 -4.61 2.59
CA LEU A 111 -6.93 -5.97 2.10
C LEU A 111 -5.67 -6.13 1.25
N MET A 112 -5.37 -5.16 0.38
CA MET A 112 -4.12 -5.13 -0.39
C MET A 112 -2.90 -5.05 0.54
N TRP A 113 -2.90 -4.15 1.53
CA TRP A 113 -1.80 -4.01 2.48
C TRP A 113 -1.55 -5.27 3.31
N SER A 114 -2.61 -5.96 3.72
CA SER A 114 -2.49 -7.26 4.39
C SER A 114 -1.95 -8.35 3.44
N ALA A 115 -2.42 -8.38 2.19
CA ALA A 115 -1.98 -9.35 1.18
C ALA A 115 -0.52 -9.17 0.73
N PHE A 116 0.01 -7.96 0.77
CA PHE A 116 1.43 -7.67 0.47
C PHE A 116 2.39 -8.12 1.58
N ASN A 117 1.87 -8.47 2.76
CA ASN A 117 2.67 -8.93 3.89
C ASN A 117 2.25 -10.35 4.34
N PRO A 118 2.31 -11.36 3.46
CA PRO A 118 1.87 -12.72 3.80
C PRO A 118 2.62 -13.23 5.02
N THR A 119 1.89 -13.82 5.98
CA THR A 119 2.43 -14.35 7.26
C THR A 119 3.03 -13.32 8.21
N GLY A 120 3.13 -12.04 7.81
CA GLY A 120 3.54 -10.94 8.68
C GLY A 120 2.38 -10.38 9.52
N THR A 121 2.70 -9.41 10.38
CA THR A 121 1.69 -8.64 11.12
C THR A 121 1.35 -7.37 10.34
N THR A 122 0.11 -7.20 9.92
CA THR A 122 -0.39 -5.91 9.41
C THR A 122 -1.54 -5.44 10.30
N LEU A 123 -1.36 -4.30 10.97
CA LEU A 123 -2.31 -3.73 11.93
C LEU A 123 -2.79 -2.35 11.47
N PHE A 124 -4.10 -2.13 11.53
CA PHE A 124 -4.74 -0.89 11.11
C PHE A 124 -5.25 -0.08 12.30
N LEU A 125 -5.05 1.23 12.27
CA LEU A 125 -5.51 2.19 13.28
C LEU A 125 -6.45 3.21 12.64
N GLU A 126 -7.68 3.32 13.11
CA GLU A 126 -8.72 4.15 12.50
C GLU A 126 -9.45 5.00 13.55
N GLU A 127 -9.79 6.25 13.24
CA GLU A 127 -10.45 7.13 14.20
C GLU A 127 -11.94 6.84 14.41
N ASP A 128 -12.63 6.28 13.42
CA ASP A 128 -14.08 6.11 13.46
C ASP A 128 -14.51 4.69 13.82
N PRO A 129 -15.06 4.47 15.03
CA PRO A 129 -15.47 3.14 15.48
C PRO A 129 -16.58 2.52 14.61
N LYS A 130 -17.44 3.34 13.99
CA LYS A 130 -18.50 2.82 13.10
C LYS A 130 -17.89 2.31 11.80
N TRP A 131 -16.88 3.01 11.29
CA TRP A 131 -16.14 2.60 10.11
C TRP A 131 -15.36 1.31 10.36
N VAL A 132 -14.66 1.21 11.49
CA VAL A 132 -14.00 -0.04 11.93
C VAL A 132 -14.99 -1.20 11.96
N HIS A 133 -16.14 -1.03 12.60
CA HIS A 133 -17.15 -2.09 12.67
C HIS A 133 -17.66 -2.51 11.28
N THR A 134 -17.87 -1.53 10.39
CA THR A 134 -18.36 -1.78 9.03
C THR A 134 -17.34 -2.56 8.21
N VAL A 135 -16.07 -2.16 8.21
CA VAL A 135 -15.01 -2.84 7.46
C VAL A 135 -14.76 -4.25 8.01
N LEU A 136 -14.67 -4.41 9.34
CA LEU A 136 -14.40 -5.72 9.96
C LEU A 136 -15.55 -6.71 9.84
N LYS A 137 -16.79 -6.23 9.62
CA LYS A 137 -17.92 -7.11 9.30
C LYS A 137 -17.70 -7.84 7.97
N ASP A 138 -17.18 -7.14 6.97
CA ASP A 138 -16.98 -7.68 5.62
C ASP A 138 -15.60 -8.32 5.45
N ALA A 139 -14.61 -7.89 6.25
CA ALA A 139 -13.24 -8.39 6.24
C ALA A 139 -12.76 -8.73 7.67
N PRO A 140 -13.31 -9.76 8.32
CA PRO A 140 -13.02 -10.10 9.73
C PRO A 140 -11.59 -10.61 9.97
N TYR A 141 -10.84 -10.89 8.90
CA TYR A 141 -9.44 -11.30 8.97
C TYR A 141 -8.47 -10.11 9.05
N LEU A 142 -8.94 -8.87 8.88
CA LEU A 142 -8.13 -7.68 9.12
C LEU A 142 -8.00 -7.41 10.62
N GLN A 143 -6.81 -7.00 11.05
CA GLN A 143 -6.55 -6.61 12.44
C GLN A 143 -6.64 -5.09 12.53
N ALA A 144 -7.66 -4.56 13.21
CA ALA A 144 -7.85 -3.12 13.30
C ALA A 144 -8.31 -2.67 14.69
N HIS A 145 -7.86 -1.48 15.10
CA HIS A 145 -8.24 -0.85 16.34
C HIS A 145 -8.73 0.59 16.12
N THR A 146 -9.75 0.97 16.88
CA THR A 146 -10.19 2.36 16.95
C THR A 146 -9.21 3.16 17.79
N VAL A 147 -8.79 4.32 17.28
CA VAL A 147 -7.89 5.25 17.99
C VAL A 147 -8.57 6.58 18.21
N GLN A 148 -8.51 7.09 19.44
CA GLN A 148 -9.00 8.43 19.75
C GLN A 148 -7.88 9.46 19.59
N TYR A 149 -8.15 10.49 18.80
CA TYR A 149 -7.26 11.62 18.61
C TYR A 149 -7.74 12.79 19.46
N ARG A 150 -6.81 13.38 20.22
CA ARG A 150 -7.07 14.56 21.08
C ARG A 150 -6.65 15.88 20.45
N THR A 151 -6.20 15.85 19.20
CA THR A 151 -5.78 17.01 18.41
C THR A 151 -6.69 17.19 17.21
N GLN A 152 -7.01 18.44 16.86
CA GLN A 152 -7.78 18.81 15.68
C GLN A 152 -6.90 19.52 14.66
N LEU A 153 -7.23 19.43 13.39
CA LEU A 153 -6.49 20.07 12.30
C LEU A 153 -6.30 21.57 12.52
N SER A 154 -7.34 22.26 13.03
CA SER A 154 -7.32 23.68 13.39
C SER A 154 -6.23 24.07 14.40
N GLN A 155 -5.71 23.11 15.17
CA GLN A 155 -4.69 23.33 16.19
C GLN A 155 -3.26 23.19 15.66
N ALA A 156 -3.07 22.84 14.38
CA ALA A 156 -1.76 22.50 13.81
C ALA A 156 -0.69 23.57 14.06
N ASP A 157 -0.99 24.84 13.77
CA ASP A 157 -0.05 25.95 13.93
C ASP A 157 0.31 26.18 15.41
N GLU A 158 -0.67 26.08 16.33
CA GLU A 158 -0.44 26.23 17.76
C GLU A 158 0.42 25.08 18.32
N LEU A 159 0.15 23.84 17.88
CA LEU A 159 0.91 22.65 18.29
C LEU A 159 2.38 22.78 17.86
N LEU A 160 2.66 23.18 16.61
CA LEU A 160 4.04 23.40 16.16
C LEU A 160 4.75 24.52 16.92
N ARG A 161 4.02 25.59 17.26
CA ARG A 161 4.59 26.72 18.00
C ARG A 161 4.95 26.35 19.44
N THR A 162 4.17 25.48 20.08
CA THR A 162 4.22 25.26 21.54
C THR A 162 4.87 23.94 21.95
N TYR A 163 5.00 22.94 21.08
CA TYR A 163 5.50 21.62 21.50
C TYR A 163 6.91 21.69 22.13
N ARG A 164 7.76 22.61 21.67
CA ARG A 164 9.14 22.76 22.18
C ARG A 164 9.22 23.27 23.63
N SER A 165 8.17 23.90 24.15
CA SER A 165 8.12 24.31 25.55
C SER A 165 7.72 23.19 26.50
N GLU A 166 7.29 22.04 25.98
CA GLU A 166 6.96 20.86 26.77
C GLU A 166 8.13 19.87 26.72
N PRO A 167 8.89 19.70 27.82
CA PRO A 167 10.06 18.81 27.84
C PRO A 167 9.75 17.38 27.41
N SER A 168 8.54 16.87 27.72
CA SER A 168 8.11 15.52 27.34
C SER A 168 7.74 15.37 25.85
N CYS A 169 7.76 16.45 25.07
CA CYS A 169 7.67 16.40 23.60
C CYS A 169 9.03 16.42 22.91
N LEU A 170 10.13 16.74 23.62
CA LEU A 170 11.45 16.86 23.01
C LEU A 170 12.05 15.48 22.74
N PRO A 171 12.85 15.32 21.66
CA PRO A 171 13.35 14.01 21.21
C PRO A 171 14.03 13.20 22.31
N ALA A 172 14.79 13.85 23.20
CA ALA A 172 15.51 13.19 24.27
C ALA A 172 14.61 12.59 25.37
N ASN A 173 13.39 13.11 25.55
CA ASN A 173 12.46 12.71 26.62
C ASN A 173 11.10 12.23 26.08
N ALA A 174 10.90 12.19 24.77
CA ALA A 174 9.62 11.88 24.18
C ALA A 174 9.25 10.42 24.39
N PHE A 175 8.05 10.19 24.95
CA PHE A 175 7.42 8.89 25.08
C PHE A 175 5.93 9.01 24.72
N LEU A 176 5.26 7.88 24.47
CA LEU A 176 3.87 7.88 24.00
C LEU A 176 2.87 7.43 25.07
N ARG A 177 3.03 6.21 25.58
CA ARG A 177 2.12 5.63 26.57
C ARG A 177 2.04 6.52 27.81
N GLY A 178 0.85 7.08 28.09
CA GLY A 178 0.60 7.94 29.25
C GLY A 178 1.23 9.32 29.21
N ASN A 179 1.76 9.78 28.07
CA ASN A 179 2.33 11.13 27.93
C ASN A 179 1.24 12.20 27.76
N ASP A 180 0.48 12.45 28.81
CA ASP A 180 -0.64 13.39 28.72
C ASP A 180 -0.19 14.84 28.59
N ARG A 181 1.04 15.16 29.01
CA ARG A 181 1.65 16.49 28.90
C ARG A 181 1.94 16.88 27.46
N CYS A 182 2.48 15.96 26.66
CA CYS A 182 2.74 16.23 25.25
C CYS A 182 1.50 16.04 24.38
N LYS A 183 0.76 17.11 24.04
CA LYS A 183 -0.48 17.03 23.24
C LYS A 183 -0.36 16.24 21.92
N LEU A 184 0.84 16.21 21.31
CA LEU A 184 1.11 15.46 20.07
C LEU A 184 1.27 13.95 20.28
N ALA A 185 1.53 13.48 21.49
CA ALA A 185 1.65 12.07 21.78
C ALA A 185 0.26 11.40 21.72
N LEU A 186 0.16 10.30 20.96
CA LEU A 186 -0.97 9.38 21.03
C LEU A 186 -0.78 8.50 22.27
N THR A 187 -1.55 8.77 23.33
CA THR A 187 -1.39 8.14 24.65
C THR A 187 -2.28 6.92 24.86
N GLY A 188 -3.34 6.76 24.07
CA GLY A 188 -4.35 5.70 24.18
C GLY A 188 -4.30 4.62 23.09
N LEU A 189 -3.13 4.36 22.48
CA LEU A 189 -2.99 3.25 21.52
C LEU A 189 -3.06 1.89 22.25
N PRO A 190 -3.49 0.81 21.56
CA PRO A 190 -3.41 -0.55 22.08
C PRO A 190 -2.00 -0.94 22.51
N ASP A 191 -1.87 -1.80 23.52
CA ASP A 191 -0.57 -2.21 24.05
C ASP A 191 0.33 -2.88 23.02
N GLU A 192 -0.25 -3.64 22.10
CA GLU A 192 0.50 -4.23 20.99
C GLU A 192 1.17 -3.21 20.08
N VAL A 193 0.62 -1.99 19.97
CA VAL A 193 1.23 -0.91 19.17
C VAL A 193 2.47 -0.37 19.86
N TYR A 194 2.42 -0.21 21.18
CA TYR A 194 3.56 0.29 21.96
C TYR A 194 4.66 -0.76 22.16
N ASN A 195 4.29 -2.02 22.33
CA ASN A 195 5.21 -3.09 22.70
C ASN A 195 5.90 -3.72 21.48
N LYS A 196 5.49 -3.38 20.26
CA LYS A 196 6.01 -3.93 19.01
C LYS A 196 6.86 -2.89 18.28
N GLU A 197 8.01 -3.33 17.79
CA GLU A 197 8.81 -2.51 16.87
C GLU A 197 8.34 -2.72 15.44
N TRP A 198 7.94 -1.63 14.79
CA TRP A 198 7.40 -1.63 13.44
C TRP A 198 8.51 -1.45 12.40
N ASP A 199 8.55 -2.34 11.42
CA ASP A 199 9.52 -2.28 10.32
C ASP A 199 9.06 -1.30 9.24
N LEU A 200 7.74 -1.30 8.97
CA LEU A 200 7.08 -0.39 8.06
C LEU A 200 5.92 0.32 8.77
N ILE A 201 5.72 1.59 8.48
CA ILE A 201 4.58 2.37 8.97
C ILE A 201 4.01 3.21 7.81
N MET A 202 2.72 3.07 7.53
CA MET A 202 1.97 3.93 6.60
C MET A 202 1.11 4.92 7.40
N ILE A 203 1.27 6.21 7.15
CA ILE A 203 0.47 7.29 7.72
C ILE A 203 -0.49 7.79 6.63
N ASP A 204 -1.67 7.17 6.54
CA ASP A 204 -2.75 7.55 5.62
C ASP A 204 -4.05 7.97 6.34
N ALA A 205 -3.97 8.21 7.64
CA ALA A 205 -5.05 8.71 8.47
C ALA A 205 -4.45 9.40 9.72
N PRO A 206 -5.25 10.16 10.48
CA PRO A 206 -6.68 10.42 10.34
C PRO A 206 -7.04 11.32 9.14
N ARG A 207 -8.35 11.46 8.88
CA ARG A 207 -8.97 12.18 7.75
C ARG A 207 -8.43 13.57 7.44
N GLY A 208 -8.29 14.44 8.45
CA GLY A 208 -7.68 15.78 8.30
C GLY A 208 -8.24 16.69 7.21
N TYR A 209 -9.51 16.56 6.80
CA TYR A 209 -10.10 17.36 5.69
C TYR A 209 -11.03 18.50 6.13
N PHE A 210 -11.29 18.68 7.44
CA PHE A 210 -11.98 19.84 8.01
C PHE A 210 -11.34 20.26 9.34
N ALA A 211 -11.60 21.49 9.78
CA ALA A 211 -10.90 22.13 10.89
C ALA A 211 -11.01 21.34 12.22
N GLU A 212 -12.18 20.80 12.51
CA GLU A 212 -12.47 20.04 13.73
C GLU A 212 -12.10 18.55 13.61
N ALA A 213 -11.74 18.09 12.41
CA ALA A 213 -11.31 16.72 12.20
C ALA A 213 -9.98 16.46 12.90
N PRO A 214 -9.73 15.22 13.35
CA PRO A 214 -8.38 14.83 13.68
C PRO A 214 -7.48 14.94 12.45
N GLY A 215 -6.34 15.63 12.60
CA GLY A 215 -5.31 15.75 11.58
C GLY A 215 -4.11 14.82 11.85
N ARG A 216 -3.24 14.64 10.87
CA ARG A 216 -2.11 13.69 10.93
C ARG A 216 -0.96 14.10 11.86
N MET A 217 -1.06 15.26 12.51
CA MET A 217 -0.04 15.81 13.43
C MET A 217 0.42 14.82 14.51
N ALA A 218 -0.54 14.26 15.26
CA ALA A 218 -0.23 13.34 16.36
C ALA A 218 0.28 11.97 15.87
N ALA A 219 -0.19 11.50 14.71
CA ALA A 219 0.31 10.29 14.07
C ALA A 219 1.77 10.47 13.61
N ILE A 220 2.07 11.55 12.91
CA ILE A 220 3.43 11.88 12.45
C ILE A 220 4.40 11.98 13.64
N PHE A 221 4.03 12.71 14.70
CA PHE A 221 4.84 12.79 15.91
C PHE A 221 5.05 11.43 16.56
N SER A 222 3.97 10.64 16.74
CA SER A 222 4.06 9.34 17.41
C SER A 222 4.94 8.36 16.64
N VAL A 223 4.84 8.36 15.31
CA VAL A 223 5.71 7.55 14.44
C VAL A 223 7.17 7.98 14.53
N ALA A 224 7.44 9.29 14.58
CA ALA A 224 8.78 9.82 14.78
C ALA A 224 9.43 9.34 16.10
N VAL A 225 8.63 9.24 17.17
CA VAL A 225 9.05 8.71 18.48
C VAL A 225 9.26 7.19 18.40
N MET A 226 8.30 6.43 17.86
CA MET A 226 8.41 4.96 17.73
C MET A 226 9.62 4.54 16.91
N ALA A 227 9.85 5.17 15.74
CA ALA A 227 10.95 4.83 14.86
C ALA A 227 12.33 5.07 15.51
N ARG A 228 12.46 6.14 16.30
CA ARG A 228 13.69 6.46 17.03
C ARG A 228 13.90 5.62 18.29
N ALA A 229 12.82 5.17 18.92
CA ALA A 229 12.84 4.30 20.09
C ALA A 229 13.16 2.83 19.76
N ARG A 230 13.17 2.47 18.47
CA ARG A 230 13.59 1.15 17.98
C ARG A 230 14.98 0.80 18.52
N VAL A 231 15.11 -0.41 19.05
CA VAL A 231 16.32 -1.04 19.56
C VAL A 231 16.89 -2.04 18.54
N ARG A 232 16.02 -2.75 17.80
CA ARG A 232 16.47 -3.68 16.75
C ARG A 232 17.27 -2.96 15.66
N PRO A 233 18.30 -3.61 15.09
CA PRO A 233 18.99 -3.10 13.91
C PRO A 233 18.05 -2.84 12.72
N GLY A 234 18.50 -1.97 11.83
CA GLY A 234 17.74 -1.52 10.66
C GLY A 234 17.10 -0.16 10.87
N VAL A 235 16.45 0.33 9.82
CA VAL A 235 15.63 1.55 9.83
C VAL A 235 14.16 1.17 9.95
N THR A 236 13.33 2.09 10.40
CA THR A 236 11.88 2.00 10.17
C THR A 236 11.54 2.78 8.90
N HIS A 237 10.91 2.10 7.94
CA HIS A 237 10.40 2.74 6.75
C HIS A 237 9.07 3.40 7.07
N VAL A 238 8.97 4.71 6.84
CA VAL A 238 7.76 5.49 7.11
C VAL A 238 7.25 6.08 5.80
N PHE A 239 5.99 5.80 5.47
CA PHE A 239 5.31 6.35 4.31
C PHE A 239 4.26 7.35 4.81
N LEU A 240 4.31 8.59 4.31
CA LEU A 240 3.33 9.61 4.63
C LEU A 240 2.63 10.04 3.35
N HIS A 241 1.32 9.88 3.31
CA HIS A 241 0.48 10.30 2.18
C HIS A 241 -0.06 11.72 2.37
N ASP A 242 -0.71 12.27 1.35
CA ASP A 242 -1.29 13.63 1.32
C ASP A 242 -0.29 14.77 1.58
N ILE A 243 0.96 14.65 1.11
CA ILE A 243 2.00 15.66 1.33
C ILE A 243 1.79 16.98 0.55
N ASP A 244 0.82 17.01 -0.35
CA ASP A 244 0.33 18.24 -0.98
C ASP A 244 -0.37 19.16 0.01
N ARG A 245 -0.81 18.64 1.17
CA ARG A 245 -1.37 19.42 2.26
C ARG A 245 -0.27 20.04 3.12
N LYS A 246 -0.47 21.30 3.52
CA LYS A 246 0.51 22.10 4.28
C LYS A 246 0.86 21.47 5.63
N VAL A 247 -0.14 20.96 6.35
CA VAL A 247 0.05 20.44 7.71
C VAL A 247 0.93 19.19 7.69
N GLU A 248 0.60 18.22 6.85
CA GLU A 248 1.34 16.97 6.65
C GLU A 248 2.79 17.27 6.27
N LYS A 249 3.00 18.14 5.27
CA LYS A 249 4.34 18.55 4.85
C LYS A 249 5.15 19.18 5.97
N THR A 250 4.55 20.12 6.70
CA THR A 250 5.25 20.86 7.77
C THR A 250 5.62 19.93 8.94
N PHE A 251 4.69 19.07 9.35
CA PHE A 251 4.93 18.10 10.42
C PHE A 251 5.94 17.02 10.00
N ALA A 252 5.93 16.59 8.74
CA ALA A 252 6.93 15.64 8.23
C ALA A 252 8.35 16.23 8.27
N GLU A 253 8.51 17.47 7.80
CA GLU A 253 9.80 18.15 7.82
C GLU A 253 10.30 18.41 9.25
N GLU A 254 9.38 18.67 10.18
CA GLU A 254 9.69 18.90 11.60
C GLU A 254 10.03 17.62 12.38
N PHE A 255 9.34 16.49 12.15
CA PHE A 255 9.45 15.29 13.01
C PHE A 255 10.10 14.08 12.31
N LEU A 256 9.85 13.89 11.01
CA LEU A 256 10.41 12.78 10.21
C LEU A 256 11.73 13.16 9.53
N CYS A 257 11.99 14.46 9.40
CA CYS A 257 13.22 15.07 8.88
C CYS A 257 13.51 14.82 7.41
N ARG A 258 13.73 15.92 6.68
CA ARG A 258 14.08 15.89 5.26
C ARG A 258 15.33 15.04 4.96
N LYS A 259 16.30 14.99 5.88
CA LYS A 259 17.52 14.16 5.74
C LYS A 259 17.26 12.66 5.65
N TYR A 260 16.09 12.19 6.10
CA TYR A 260 15.68 10.79 6.04
C TYR A 260 14.70 10.51 4.89
N LEU A 261 14.31 11.51 4.09
CA LEU A 261 13.44 11.33 2.93
C LEU A 261 14.23 10.67 1.78
N VAL A 262 13.88 9.43 1.45
CA VAL A 262 14.60 8.63 0.43
C VAL A 262 13.83 8.53 -0.89
N ASN A 263 12.51 8.74 -0.89
CA ASN A 263 11.70 8.73 -2.11
C ASN A 263 10.45 9.62 -1.99
N SER A 264 9.96 10.11 -3.12
CA SER A 264 8.76 10.95 -3.23
C SER A 264 8.06 10.69 -4.56
N VAL A 265 6.83 10.19 -4.52
CA VAL A 265 6.02 9.89 -5.71
C VAL A 265 4.60 10.38 -5.49
N GLY A 266 4.09 11.21 -6.41
CA GLY A 266 2.76 11.80 -6.26
C GLY A 266 2.63 12.56 -4.95
N ARG A 267 1.68 12.16 -4.10
CA ARG A 267 1.42 12.72 -2.76
C ARG A 267 2.05 11.90 -1.64
N LEU A 268 2.82 10.87 -1.98
CA LEU A 268 3.47 9.98 -1.03
C LEU A 268 4.95 10.35 -0.84
N TRP A 269 5.37 10.50 0.41
CA TRP A 269 6.77 10.57 0.83
C TRP A 269 7.18 9.31 1.57
N HIS A 270 8.41 8.84 1.32
CA HIS A 270 9.00 7.66 1.96
C HIS A 270 10.27 8.05 2.69
N PHE A 271 10.32 7.76 3.98
CA PHE A 271 11.43 8.03 4.88
C PHE A 271 12.07 6.73 5.39
N GLU A 272 13.37 6.78 5.65
CA GLU A 272 14.13 5.75 6.35
C GLU A 272 14.69 6.32 7.65
N ILE A 273 13.99 6.06 8.77
CA ILE A 273 14.33 6.66 10.07
C ILE A 273 15.16 5.66 10.89
N PRO A 274 16.41 6.00 11.26
CA PRO A 274 17.23 5.15 12.11
C PRO A 274 16.86 5.28 13.60
N PRO A 275 17.16 4.25 14.40
CA PRO A 275 17.20 4.34 15.87
C PRO A 275 18.02 5.54 16.38
N ALA A 276 17.58 6.17 17.48
CA ALA A 276 18.29 7.31 18.07
C ALA A 276 19.72 6.97 18.49
N ALA A 277 19.95 5.77 19.05
CA ALA A 277 21.26 5.31 19.51
C ALA A 277 22.33 5.26 18.40
N LYS A 278 21.93 5.18 17.12
CA LYS A 278 22.87 5.21 15.98
C LYS A 278 23.23 6.62 15.51
N VAL A 279 22.43 7.62 15.88
CA VAL A 279 22.68 9.03 15.52
C VAL A 279 23.65 9.67 16.53
N SER A 280 23.74 9.11 17.74
CA SER A 280 24.54 9.63 18.87
C SER A 280 26.05 9.46 18.71
N ASP A 281 26.53 8.62 17.78
CA ASP A 281 27.96 8.39 17.54
C ASP A 281 28.69 9.58 16.86
N GLY A 282 28.02 10.72 16.66
CA GLY A 282 28.60 11.91 16.01
C GLY A 282 28.26 13.29 16.60
N SER A 283 27.40 13.41 17.63
CA SER A 283 27.10 14.72 18.24
C SER A 283 26.54 14.59 19.66
N SER A 284 27.36 14.89 20.66
CA SER A 284 26.99 14.94 22.07
C SER A 284 26.34 16.28 22.44
N THR A 285 25.23 16.61 21.80
CA THR A 285 24.35 17.72 22.20
C THR A 285 22.96 17.17 22.43
N SER A 286 22.38 17.47 23.59
CA SER A 286 20.96 17.17 23.88
C SER A 286 20.11 17.84 22.82
N ASP A 287 19.76 17.10 21.76
CA ASP A 287 19.22 17.72 20.57
C ASP A 287 17.80 18.20 20.86
N SER A 288 17.63 19.52 20.90
CA SER A 288 16.35 20.18 21.19
C SER A 288 15.34 20.02 20.06
N ARG A 289 15.70 19.31 18.98
CA ARG A 289 14.92 19.16 17.76
C ARG A 289 15.03 17.74 17.21
N PHE A 290 13.96 17.32 16.54
CA PHE A 290 13.94 16.03 15.86
C PHE A 290 14.86 16.02 14.62
N CYS A 291 15.01 17.20 14.02
CA CYS A 291 15.79 17.53 12.83
C CYS A 291 16.65 18.77 13.13
#